data_AF-A0A2H5QLH0-F1
#
_entry.id   AF-A0A2H5QLH0-F1
#
_cell.length_a   1.000
_cell.length_b   1.000
_cell.length_c   1.000
_cell.angle_alpha   90.00
_cell.angle_beta   90.00
_cell.angle_gamma   90.00
#
_symmetry.space_group_name_H-M   'P 1'
#
loop_
_entity.id
_entity.type
_entity.pdbx_description
1 polymer ?
#
loop_
_entity_poly.entity_id
_entity_poly.type
_entity_poly.pdbx_seq_one_letter_code
_entity_poly.pdbx_strand_id
1 'polypeptide(L)'
;MPLGSESRDILNNFQYGSLNAEFNEISFYASKSDATYWKLKSHLASLKSKIKELRTSNEGDKNRPFSAEKKASIVKDSFIVKTKGAPNTSVNKGVKSRKCGYCKQDGHTIQKCARMPC
;
A
#
# COMPACT_ATOMS: atom_id res chain seq x y z
N MET A 1 32.59 20.11 3.64
CA MET A 1 32.92 18.67 3.72
C MET A 1 31.63 17.87 3.78
N PRO A 2 31.38 16.92 2.88
CA PRO A 2 30.11 16.19 2.85
C PRO A 2 30.19 14.94 3.74
N LEU A 3 30.05 15.12 5.06
CA LEU A 3 30.00 14.02 6.04
C LEU A 3 28.71 13.16 5.94
N GLY A 4 27.75 13.58 5.12
CA GLY A 4 26.42 12.94 5.04
C GLY A 4 26.34 11.72 4.11
N SER A 5 27.15 11.64 3.06
CA SER A 5 27.16 10.49 2.13
C SER A 5 27.93 9.31 2.73
N GLU A 6 29.10 9.58 3.30
CA GLU A 6 29.98 8.57 3.89
C GLU A 6 29.31 7.82 5.06
N SER A 7 28.57 8.54 5.92
CA SER A 7 27.80 7.93 7.01
C SER A 7 26.67 7.00 6.52
N ARG A 8 26.03 7.35 5.39
CA ARG A 8 24.96 6.52 4.80
C ARG A 8 25.53 5.26 4.18
N ASP A 9 26.68 5.34 3.53
CA ASP A 9 27.35 4.20 2.93
C ASP A 9 27.84 3.20 3.98
N ILE A 10 28.36 3.69 5.12
CA ILE A 10 28.71 2.85 6.27
C ILE A 10 27.48 2.10 6.80
N LEU A 11 26.34 2.79 6.97
CA LEU A 11 25.10 2.16 7.42
C LEU A 11 24.60 1.10 6.44
N ASN A 12 24.65 1.38 5.14
CA ASN A 12 24.26 0.43 4.09
C ASN A 12 25.13 -0.83 4.14
N ASN A 13 26.44 -0.69 4.33
CA ASN A 13 27.36 -1.81 4.44
C ASN A 13 27.09 -2.65 5.70
N PHE A 14 26.79 -2.02 6.83
CA PHE A 14 26.41 -2.72 8.06
C PHE A 14 25.12 -3.53 7.88
N GLN A 15 24.09 -2.91 7.31
CA GLN A 15 22.82 -3.59 7.03
C GLN A 15 22.99 -4.76 6.05
N TYR A 16 23.78 -4.55 4.98
CA TYR A 16 24.11 -5.60 4.03
C TYR A 16 24.86 -6.77 4.71
N GLY A 17 25.87 -6.47 5.52
CA GLY A 17 26.65 -7.48 6.24
C GLY A 17 25.79 -8.33 7.17
N SER A 18 24.92 -7.69 7.95
CA SER A 18 23.97 -8.38 8.84
C SER A 18 23.02 -9.30 8.06
N LEU A 19 22.40 -8.81 6.99
CA LEU A 19 21.52 -9.64 6.14
C LEU A 19 22.28 -10.80 5.48
N ASN A 20 23.51 -10.58 5.07
CA ASN A 20 24.35 -11.60 4.44
C ASN A 20 24.73 -12.71 5.43
N ALA A 21 25.03 -12.37 6.68
CA ALA A 21 25.32 -13.36 7.73
C ALA A 21 24.12 -14.28 7.98
N GLU A 22 22.94 -13.71 8.22
CA GLU A 22 21.68 -14.43 8.42
C GLU A 22 21.34 -15.32 7.21
N PHE A 23 21.47 -14.78 6.00
CA PHE A 23 21.17 -15.54 4.78
C PHE A 23 22.16 -16.69 4.54
N ASN A 24 23.45 -16.49 4.85
CA ASN A 24 24.46 -17.54 4.72
C ASN A 24 24.22 -18.68 5.72
N GLU A 25 23.81 -18.37 6.95
CA GLU A 25 23.45 -19.39 7.94
C GLU A 25 22.26 -20.23 7.45
N ILE A 26 21.17 -19.60 7.02
CA ILE A 26 19.99 -20.31 6.52
C ILE A 26 20.35 -21.13 5.26
N SER A 27 21.18 -20.59 4.38
CA SER A 27 21.65 -21.29 3.18
C SER A 27 22.49 -22.52 3.51
N PHE A 28 23.36 -22.43 4.53
CA PHE A 28 24.16 -23.56 4.99
C PHE A 28 23.27 -24.72 5.44
N TYR A 29 22.24 -24.45 6.26
CA TYR A 29 21.33 -25.51 6.71
C TYR A 29 20.43 -26.02 5.58
N ALA A 30 19.88 -25.14 4.76
CA ALA A 30 18.96 -25.52 3.69
C ALA A 30 19.62 -26.35 2.58
N SER A 31 20.94 -26.19 2.37
CA SER A 31 21.70 -26.95 1.36
C SER A 31 21.87 -28.45 1.69
N LYS A 32 21.60 -28.86 2.94
CA LYS A 32 21.74 -30.24 3.40
C LYS A 32 20.57 -31.15 2.97
N SER A 33 19.51 -30.60 2.38
CA SER A 33 18.36 -31.36 1.90
C SER A 33 17.75 -30.69 0.67
N ASP A 34 17.44 -31.49 -0.36
CA ASP A 34 16.80 -31.01 -1.57
C ASP A 34 15.45 -30.34 -1.28
N ALA A 35 14.67 -30.91 -0.36
CA ALA A 35 13.37 -30.36 0.01
C ALA A 35 13.50 -28.96 0.62
N THR A 36 14.45 -28.76 1.53
CA THR A 36 14.70 -27.45 2.15
C THR A 36 15.35 -26.47 1.19
N TYR A 37 16.23 -26.94 0.30
CA TYR A 37 16.84 -26.13 -0.75
C TYR A 37 15.78 -25.53 -1.67
N TRP A 38 14.90 -26.37 -2.24
CA TRP A 38 13.85 -25.90 -3.14
C TRP A 38 12.84 -25.00 -2.44
N LYS A 39 12.52 -25.30 -1.18
CA LYS A 39 11.67 -24.44 -0.35
C LYS A 39 12.29 -23.05 -0.18
N LEU A 40 13.55 -22.97 0.28
CA LEU A 40 14.26 -21.71 0.44
C LEU A 40 14.37 -20.94 -0.88
N LYS A 41 14.68 -21.62 -1.99
CA LYS A 41 14.80 -21.01 -3.31
C LYS A 41 13.49 -20.37 -3.78
N SER A 42 12.36 -21.05 -3.56
CA SER A 42 11.02 -20.51 -3.84
C SER A 42 10.72 -19.27 -2.99
N HIS A 43 10.97 -19.34 -1.68
CA HIS A 43 10.81 -18.20 -0.78
C HIS A 43 11.68 -17.01 -1.18
N LEU A 44 12.94 -17.25 -1.57
CA LEU A 44 13.87 -16.21 -2.01
C LEU A 44 13.40 -15.53 -3.29
N ALA A 45 12.88 -16.29 -4.26
CA ALA A 45 12.31 -15.74 -5.48
C ALA A 45 11.13 -14.79 -5.17
N SER A 46 10.21 -15.22 -4.31
CA SER A 46 9.08 -14.39 -3.86
C SER A 46 9.54 -13.13 -3.13
N LEU A 47 10.49 -13.26 -2.20
CA LEU A 47 11.03 -12.14 -1.43
C LEU A 47 11.74 -11.12 -2.34
N LYS A 48 12.54 -11.61 -3.30
CA LYS A 48 13.22 -10.76 -4.29
C LYS A 48 12.24 -9.94 -5.12
N SER A 49 11.11 -10.52 -5.54
CA SER A 49 10.05 -9.78 -6.24
C SER A 49 9.43 -8.71 -5.35
N LYS A 50 9.05 -9.05 -4.11
CA LYS A 50 8.48 -8.08 -3.16
C LYS A 50 9.40 -6.89 -2.90
N ILE A 51 10.70 -7.13 -2.70
CA ILE A 51 11.69 -6.06 -2.49
C ILE A 51 11.81 -5.17 -3.74
N LYS A 52 11.79 -5.75 -4.94
CA LYS A 52 11.81 -4.97 -6.19
C LYS A 52 10.57 -4.10 -6.34
N GLU A 53 9.39 -4.66 -6.08
CA GLU A 53 8.11 -3.93 -6.13
C GLU A 53 8.10 -2.74 -5.16
N LEU A 54 8.58 -2.95 -3.93
CA LEU A 54 8.71 -1.88 -2.93
C LEU A 54 9.65 -0.77 -3.40
N ARG A 55 10.75 -1.09 -4.09
CA ARG A 55 11.64 -0.07 -4.66
C ARG A 55 10.94 0.72 -5.77
N THR A 56 10.21 0.06 -6.67
CA THR A 56 9.49 0.74 -7.74
C THR A 56 8.31 1.59 -7.25
N SER A 57 7.64 1.18 -6.17
CA SER A 57 6.53 1.94 -5.56
C SER A 57 7.00 3.25 -4.92
N ASN A 58 8.21 3.29 -4.36
CA ASN A 58 8.77 4.49 -3.74
C ASN A 58 9.29 5.52 -4.78
N GLU A 59 9.66 5.07 -5.98
CA GLU A 59 10.06 5.97 -7.08
C GLU A 59 8.85 6.55 -7.84
N GLY A 60 7.72 5.83 -7.88
CA GLY A 60 6.47 6.31 -8.47
C GLY A 60 5.77 7.43 -7.69
N ASP A 61 6.10 7.62 -6.40
CA ASP A 61 5.49 8.65 -5.54
C ASP A 61 6.20 10.01 -5.64
N LYS A 62 7.42 10.06 -6.19
CA LYS A 62 8.18 11.31 -6.40
C LYS A 62 7.76 12.09 -7.65
N ASN A 63 7.04 11.45 -8.58
CA ASN A 63 6.55 12.05 -9.83
C ASN A 63 5.02 12.21 -9.84
N ARG A 64 4.40 12.38 -8.68
CA ARG A 64 2.98 12.68 -8.60
C ARG A 64 2.80 14.20 -8.49
N PRO A 65 2.19 14.90 -9.48
CA PRO A 65 1.69 16.23 -9.23
C PRO A 65 0.72 16.15 -8.05
N PHE A 66 0.90 17.07 -7.11
CA PHE A 66 0.15 17.23 -5.87
C PHE A 66 -1.35 17.42 -6.20
N SER A 67 -2.07 16.33 -6.48
CA SER A 67 -3.53 16.34 -6.53
C SER A 67 -3.99 16.18 -5.09
N ALA A 68 -4.38 17.31 -4.52
CA ALA A 68 -4.91 17.45 -3.19
C ALA A 68 -6.20 16.64 -3.03
N GLU A 69 -6.07 15.38 -2.60
CA GLU A 69 -7.12 14.67 -1.88
C GLU A 69 -6.49 13.98 -0.67
N LYS A 70 -6.11 14.81 0.32
CA LYS A 70 -5.95 14.36 1.70
C LYS A 70 -7.32 13.88 2.19
N LYS A 71 -7.68 12.63 1.90
CA LYS A 71 -8.63 11.90 2.73
C LYS A 71 -7.89 11.59 4.03
N ALA A 72 -7.97 12.54 4.95
CA ALA A 72 -7.74 12.25 6.36
C ALA A 72 -8.59 11.03 6.71
N SER A 73 -7.94 9.89 6.93
CA SER A 73 -8.53 8.83 7.72
C SER A 73 -8.60 9.38 9.14
N ILE A 74 -9.65 10.16 9.41
CA ILE A 74 -10.12 10.39 10.77
C ILE A 74 -10.52 8.99 11.25
N VAL A 75 -9.59 8.30 11.90
CA VAL A 75 -9.91 7.18 12.77
C VAL A 75 -10.77 7.78 13.86
N LYS A 76 -12.07 7.68 13.64
CA LYS A 76 -13.10 8.24 14.49
C LYS A 76 -13.52 7.14 15.47
N ASP A 77 -12.62 6.78 16.37
CA ASP A 77 -13.03 6.05 17.57
C ASP A 77 -13.65 7.06 18.54
N SER A 78 -14.92 7.35 18.30
CA SER A 78 -15.77 7.88 19.36
C SER A 78 -16.62 6.71 19.83
N PHE A 79 -16.21 6.09 20.93
CA PHE A 79 -17.16 5.38 21.78
C PHE A 79 -18.21 6.42 22.18
N ILE A 80 -19.34 6.45 21.47
CA ILE A 80 -20.49 7.24 21.85
C ILE A 80 -21.08 6.56 23.08
N VAL A 81 -20.63 7.01 24.26
CA VAL A 81 -21.32 6.76 25.52
C VAL A 81 -22.70 7.39 25.40
N LYS A 82 -23.73 6.55 25.43
CA LYS A 82 -25.14 6.98 25.42
C LYS A 82 -25.41 7.83 26.67
N THR A 83 -25.43 9.15 26.53
CA THR A 83 -26.04 10.01 27.54
C THR A 83 -27.55 10.00 27.37
N LYS A 84 -28.24 9.87 28.50
CA LYS A 84 -29.70 9.80 28.61
C LYS A 84 -30.28 11.19 28.31
N GLY A 85 -31.01 11.34 27.20
CA GLY A 85 -31.93 12.47 26.99
C GLY A 85 -31.64 13.45 25.85
N ALA A 86 -31.58 12.99 24.59
CA ALA A 86 -31.73 13.87 23.43
C ALA A 86 -32.71 13.26 22.41
N PRO A 87 -33.76 13.98 21.97
CA PRO A 87 -34.70 13.48 20.97
C PRO A 87 -34.26 13.83 19.54
N ASN A 88 -34.41 12.83 18.65
CA ASN A 88 -34.70 12.89 17.21
C ASN A 88 -33.57 13.46 16.31
N THR A 89 -33.06 12.71 15.33
CA THR A 89 -33.72 12.56 14.03
C THR A 89 -33.22 11.30 13.32
N SER A 90 -34.17 10.49 12.88
CA SER A 90 -33.96 9.29 12.11
C SER A 90 -33.50 9.57 10.68
N VAL A 91 -32.85 8.56 10.10
CA VAL A 91 -32.65 8.30 8.67
C VAL A 91 -31.47 9.00 7.98
N ASN A 92 -30.26 8.44 8.14
CA ASN A 92 -29.24 8.50 7.09
C ASN A 92 -29.70 7.59 5.93
N LYS A 93 -30.55 8.14 5.05
CA LYS A 93 -30.81 7.60 3.71
C LYS A 93 -29.45 7.50 3.02
N GLY A 94 -29.10 6.28 2.60
CA GLY A 94 -27.83 5.98 1.93
C GLY A 94 -27.48 7.02 0.87
N VAL A 95 -26.19 7.38 0.83
CA VAL A 95 -25.62 8.26 -0.19
C VAL A 95 -26.02 7.69 -1.56
N LYS A 96 -27.01 8.32 -2.20
CA LYS A 96 -27.42 7.95 -3.56
C LYS A 96 -26.21 8.16 -4.46
N SER A 97 -25.66 7.07 -4.98
CA SER A 97 -24.67 7.12 -6.04
C SER A 97 -25.21 7.97 -7.18
N ARG A 98 -24.38 8.88 -7.70
CA ARG A 98 -24.77 9.71 -8.85
C ARG A 98 -24.95 8.79 -10.06
N LYS A 99 -26.17 8.77 -10.59
CA LYS A 99 -26.52 8.05 -11.83
C LYS A 99 -26.26 8.91 -13.04
N CYS A 100 -25.83 8.29 -14.13
CA CYS A 100 -25.69 8.94 -15.43
C CYS A 100 -27.01 9.58 -15.87
N GLY A 101 -26.96 10.83 -16.34
CA GLY A 101 -28.14 11.57 -16.78
C GLY A 101 -28.88 10.89 -17.95
N TYR A 102 -28.13 10.21 -18.83
CA TYR A 102 -28.64 9.51 -20.02
C TYR A 102 -29.06 8.07 -19.70
N CYS A 103 -28.10 7.17 -19.40
CA CYS A 103 -28.39 5.74 -19.25
C CYS A 103 -28.83 5.30 -17.84
N LYS A 104 -28.87 6.23 -16.88
CA LYS A 104 -29.27 6.00 -15.46
C LYS A 104 -28.45 4.95 -14.70
N GLN A 105 -27.30 4.54 -15.23
CA GLN A 105 -26.37 3.63 -14.57
C GLN A 105 -25.43 4.40 -13.64
N ASP A 106 -24.98 3.74 -12.58
CA ASP A 106 -24.01 4.28 -11.63
C ASP A 106 -22.59 4.24 -12.20
N GLY A 107 -21.68 5.04 -11.62
CA GLY A 107 -20.24 4.98 -11.91
C GLY A 107 -19.74 5.88 -13.04
N HIS A 108 -20.60 6.64 -13.72
CA HIS A 108 -20.17 7.62 -14.73
C HIS A 108 -21.16 8.78 -14.92
N THR A 109 -20.68 9.89 -15.48
CA THR A 109 -21.49 11.07 -15.84
C THR A 109 -21.95 11.02 -17.30
N ILE A 110 -22.90 11.88 -17.67
CA ILE A 110 -23.44 11.91 -19.04
C ILE A 110 -22.37 12.14 -20.11
N GLN A 111 -21.34 12.95 -19.80
CA GLN A 111 -20.22 13.25 -20.71
C GLN A 111 -19.34 12.03 -21.01
N LYS A 112 -19.31 11.02 -20.13
CA LYS A 112 -18.50 9.80 -20.29
C LYS A 112 -19.38 8.57 -20.56
N CYS A 113 -20.65 8.78 -20.94
CA CYS A 113 -21.55 7.68 -21.17
C CYS A 113 -21.24 7.04 -22.52
N ALA A 114 -20.82 5.77 -22.52
CA ALA A 114 -20.56 5.01 -23.75
C ALA A 114 -21.81 4.80 -24.63
N ARG A 115 -23.00 5.13 -24.12
CA ARG A 115 -24.27 5.07 -24.86
C ARG A 115 -24.73 6.44 -25.35
N MET A 116 -24.05 7.53 -24.98
CA MET A 116 -24.38 8.86 -25.50
C MET A 116 -23.97 8.91 -26.99
N PRO A 117 -24.91 9.12 -27.93
CA PRO A 117 -24.56 9.35 -29.32
C PRO A 117 -23.80 10.69 -29.45
N CYS A 118 -22.82 10.73 -30.34
CA CYS A 118 -22.01 11.92 -30.64
C CYS A 118 -22.84 13.06 -31.21
#